data_AF-A0A9R1WH07-F1
#
_entry.id   AF-A0A9R1WH07-F1
#
_cell.length_a   1.000
_cell.length_b   1.000
_cell.length_c   1.000
_cell.angle_alpha   90.00
_cell.angle_beta   90.00
_cell.angle_gamma   90.00
#
_symmetry.space_group_name_H-M   'P 1'
#
loop_
_entity.id
_entity.type
_entity.pdbx_description
1 polymer ?
#
loop_
_entity_poly.entity_id
_entity_poly.type
_entity_poly.pdbx_seq_one_letter_code
_entity_poly.pdbx_strand_id
1 'polypeptide(L)'
;MIFVPFTTIDNPKLLLSNESIESYRSLLEAFLKAHGKHPQLVLTDQDPTILQAVEAIFPNSNHRLCMWHIMKKLQAKFYVFLKMISIDIVYS
;
A
#
# COMPACT_ATOMS: atom_id res chain seq x y z
N MET A 1 -3.04 0.48 16.32
CA MET A 1 -2.27 0.01 15.15
C MET A 1 -3.24 -0.03 14.00
N ILE A 2 -3.01 0.79 12.97
CA ILE A 2 -3.91 0.84 11.81
C ILE A 2 -3.19 0.20 10.64
N PHE A 3 -3.78 -0.88 10.14
CA PHE A 3 -3.42 -1.48 8.88
C PHE A 3 -4.28 -0.81 7.82
N VAL A 4 -3.66 -0.24 6.79
CA VAL A 4 -4.38 0.28 5.62
C VAL A 4 -4.26 -0.79 4.53
N PRO A 5 -5.16 -1.80 4.48
CA PRO A 5 -5.14 -2.80 3.43
C PRO A 5 -5.60 -2.16 2.13
N PHE A 6 -4.70 -2.03 1.17
CA PHE A 6 -5.07 -1.74 -0.21
C PHE A 6 -5.37 -3.06 -0.92
N THR A 7 -6.51 -3.66 -0.59
CA THR A 7 -7.05 -4.76 -1.41
C THR A 7 -8.02 -4.17 -2.41
N THR A 8 -7.63 -4.21 -3.69
CA THR A 8 -8.53 -4.16 -4.84
C THR A 8 -9.47 -5.36 -4.80
N ILE A 9 -10.52 -5.27 -3.98
CA ILE A 9 -11.63 -6.23 -3.95
C ILE A 9 -12.93 -5.44 -3.73
N ASP A 10 -13.55 -5.07 -4.86
CA ASP A 10 -15.00 -5.07 -5.11
C ASP A 10 -15.94 -4.15 -4.29
N ASN A 11 -15.56 -2.91 -3.97
CA ASN A 11 -16.53 -1.93 -3.42
C ASN A 11 -16.48 -0.57 -4.15
N PRO A 12 -17.54 -0.17 -4.89
CA PRO A 12 -17.51 1.01 -5.77
C PRO A 12 -17.51 2.39 -5.06
N LYS A 13 -17.52 2.45 -3.73
CA LYS A 13 -17.50 3.74 -2.98
C LYS A 13 -16.14 4.10 -2.38
N LEU A 14 -15.16 3.20 -2.42
CA LEU A 14 -13.82 3.41 -1.89
C LEU A 14 -12.76 3.02 -2.94
N LEU A 15 -13.04 3.35 -4.20
CA LEU A 15 -12.14 3.08 -5.30
C LEU A 15 -10.98 4.08 -5.25
N LEU A 16 -9.83 3.62 -4.78
CA LEU A 16 -8.54 4.15 -5.21
C LEU A 16 -8.37 3.74 -6.69
N SER A 17 -9.15 4.34 -7.60
CA SER A 17 -9.03 4.08 -9.04
C SER A 17 -7.68 4.52 -9.59
N ASN A 18 -6.96 5.36 -8.82
CA ASN A 18 -5.64 5.85 -9.14
C ASN A 18 -4.81 5.80 -7.85
N GLU A 19 -3.65 5.15 -7.88
CA GLU A 19 -2.66 5.12 -6.79
C GLU A 19 -1.97 6.50 -6.70
N SER A 20 -2.77 7.54 -6.46
CA SER A 20 -2.32 8.93 -6.41
C SER A 20 -2.32 9.44 -4.98
N ILE A 21 -1.43 10.38 -4.70
CA ILE A 21 -1.29 11.02 -3.38
C ILE A 21 -2.63 11.57 -2.88
N GLU A 22 -3.41 12.20 -3.77
CA GLU A 22 -4.69 12.85 -3.42
C GLU A 22 -5.75 11.84 -2.98
N SER A 23 -5.79 10.68 -3.64
CA SER A 23 -6.69 9.59 -3.30
C SER A 23 -6.36 9.02 -1.92
N TYR A 24 -5.07 8.88 -1.60
CA TYR A 24 -4.62 8.45 -0.28
C TYR A 24 -4.93 9.50 0.81
N ARG A 25 -4.74 10.80 0.54
CA ARG A 25 -5.10 11.87 1.48
C ARG A 25 -6.58 11.81 1.85
N SER A 26 -7.46 11.76 0.85
CA SER A 26 -8.90 11.69 1.05
C SER A 26 -9.32 10.48 1.91
N LEU A 27 -8.67 9.33 1.70
CA LEU A 27 -8.92 8.13 2.50
C LEU A 27 -8.48 8.31 3.96
N LEU A 28 -7.27 8.84 4.18
CA LEU A 28 -6.71 9.02 5.52
C LEU A 28 -7.47 10.11 6.31
N GLU A 29 -7.95 11.15 5.63
CA GLU A 29 -8.80 12.18 6.22
C GLU A 29 -10.18 11.63 6.60
N ALA A 30 -10.83 10.87 5.71
CA ALA A 30 -12.09 10.20 6.02
C ALA A 30 -11.93 9.24 7.21
N PHE A 31 -10.81 8.52 7.26
CA PHE A 31 -10.46 7.67 8.39
C PHE A 31 -10.31 8.48 9.68
N LEU A 32 -9.54 9.58 9.66
CA LEU A 32 -9.34 10.43 10.83
C LEU A 32 -10.67 11.01 11.34
N LYS A 33 -11.55 11.42 10.42
CA LYS A 33 -12.89 11.93 10.76
C LYS A 33 -13.77 10.86 11.43
N ALA A 34 -13.69 9.61 10.97
CA ALA A 34 -14.46 8.51 11.56
C ALA A 34 -13.87 8.02 12.89
N HIS A 35 -12.54 7.95 13.00
CA HIS A 35 -11.85 7.41 14.17
C HIS A 35 -11.64 8.47 15.28
N GLY A 36 -11.63 9.76 14.92
CA GLY A 36 -11.52 10.90 15.83
C GLY A 36 -10.18 11.04 16.56
N LYS A 37 -9.21 10.15 16.29
CA LYS A 37 -7.88 10.14 16.93
C LYS A 37 -6.82 9.72 15.93
N HIS A 38 -5.65 10.36 16.04
CA HIS A 38 -4.47 10.00 15.25
C HIS A 38 -3.92 8.62 15.65
N PRO A 39 -3.52 7.79 14.67
CA PRO A 39 -2.77 6.56 14.94
C PRO A 39 -1.47 6.85 15.70
N GLN A 40 -1.05 5.95 16.58
CA GLN A 40 0.34 5.96 17.06
C GLN A 40 1.31 5.22 16.13
N LEU A 41 0.78 4.25 15.38
CA LEU A 41 1.53 3.40 14.46
C LEU A 41 0.72 3.21 13.17
N VAL A 42 1.34 3.56 12.06
CA VAL A 42 0.83 3.38 10.70
C VAL A 42 1.70 2.37 9.99
N LEU A 43 1.06 1.31 9.48
CA LEU A 43 1.71 0.32 8.64
C LEU A 43 1.35 0.56 7.18
N THR A 44 2.37 0.76 6.33
CA THR A 44 2.16 0.90 4.88
C THR A 44 3.21 0.12 4.10
N ASP A 45 3.02 0.10 2.80
CA ASP A 45 3.94 -0.53 1.87
C ASP A 45 5.05 0.44 1.46
N GLN A 46 6.04 -0.05 0.73
CA GLN A 46 7.16 0.76 0.23
C GLN A 46 6.77 1.61 -1.00
N ASP A 47 5.64 2.31 -0.91
CA ASP A 47 5.16 3.23 -1.95
C ASP A 47 5.42 4.68 -1.50
N PRO A 48 6.23 5.45 -2.26
CA PRO A 48 6.52 6.84 -1.92
C PRO A 48 5.27 7.75 -1.95
N THR A 49 4.22 7.40 -2.69
CA THR A 49 2.98 8.18 -2.77
C THR A 49 2.17 8.08 -1.47
N ILE A 50 2.08 6.87 -0.90
CA ILE A 50 1.40 6.61 0.37
C ILE A 50 2.19 7.23 1.51
N LEU A 51 3.52 7.08 1.50
CA LEU A 51 4.37 7.67 2.53
C LEU A 51 4.15 9.18 2.64
N GLN A 52 4.15 9.90 1.50
CA GLN A 52 3.90 11.34 1.46
C GLN A 52 2.49 11.70 1.97
N ALA A 53 1.46 10.93 1.61
CA ALA A 53 0.11 11.17 2.10
C ALA A 53 -0.01 10.93 3.61
N VAL A 54 0.65 9.89 4.15
CA VAL A 54 0.66 9.60 5.58
C VAL A 54 1.43 10.66 6.35
N GLU A 55 2.59 11.11 5.89
CA GLU A 55 3.32 12.20 6.54
C GLU A 55 2.52 13.50 6.57
N ALA A 56 1.73 13.77 5.52
CA ALA A 56 0.87 14.94 5.46
C ALA A 56 -0.31 14.91 6.45
N ILE A 57 -0.96 13.76 6.64
CA ILE A 57 -2.16 13.63 7.49
C ILE A 57 -1.83 13.20 8.92
N PHE A 58 -0.75 12.44 9.10
CA PHE A 58 -0.33 11.80 10.34
C PHE A 58 1.16 12.07 10.67
N PRO A 59 1.60 13.34 10.79
CA PRO A 59 3.02 13.68 10.95
C PRO A 59 3.66 13.14 12.24
N ASN A 60 2.85 12.87 13.27
CA ASN A 60 3.32 12.39 14.58
C ASN A 60 3.22 10.87 14.75
N SER A 61 2.74 10.15 13.73
CA SER A 61 2.57 8.71 13.80
C SER A 61 3.88 7.99 13.45
N ASN A 62 4.21 6.92 14.18
CA ASN A 62 5.34 6.08 13.81
C ASN A 62 5.01 5.31 12.54
N HIS A 63 5.89 5.40 11.55
CA HIS A 63 5.70 4.71 10.27
C HIS A 63 6.53 3.43 10.22
N ARG A 64 5.91 2.31 9.86
CA ARG A 64 6.62 1.04 9.67
C ARG A 64 6.15 0.35 8.39
N LEU A 65 7.08 -0.34 7.74
CA LEU A 65 6.78 -1.09 6.54
C LEU A 65 6.04 -2.39 6.90
N CYS A 66 5.02 -2.74 6.12
CA CYS A 66 4.35 -4.02 6.24
C CYS A 66 5.21 -5.13 5.62
N MET A 67 5.82 -5.95 6.48
CA MET A 67 6.63 -7.11 6.06
C MET A 67 5.83 -8.07 5.16
N TRP A 68 4.54 -8.25 5.44
CA TRP A 68 3.69 -9.18 4.70
C TRP A 68 3.52 -8.77 3.22
N HIS A 69 3.22 -7.49 2.95
CA HIS A 69 3.11 -6.99 1.58
C HIS A 69 4.46 -6.97 0.87
N ILE A 70 5.56 -6.63 1.56
CA ILE A 70 6.92 -6.72 1.00
C ILE A 70 7.21 -8.15 0.55
N MET A 71 6.94 -9.14 1.42
CA MET A 71 7.16 -10.55 1.10
C MET A 71 6.29 -11.01 -0.07
N LYS A 72 5.01 -10.61 -0.12
CA LYS A 72 4.11 -10.88 -1.26
C LYS A 72 4.65 -10.29 -2.57
N LYS A 73 5.12 -9.04 -2.55
CA LYS A 73 5.67 -8.36 -3.74
C LYS A 73 6.98 -8.99 -4.20
N LEU A 74 7.84 -9.41 -3.27
CA LEU A 74 9.06 -10.16 -3.57
C LEU A 74 8.77 -11.52 -4.19
N GLN A 75 7.82 -12.26 -3.62
CA GLN A 75 7.39 -13.54 -4.19
C GLN A 75 6.87 -13.36 -5.63
N ALA A 76 5.98 -12.39 -5.86
CA ALA A 76 5.45 -12.13 -7.20
C ALA A 76 6.57 -11.79 -8.22
N LYS A 77 7.53 -10.94 -7.84
CA LYS A 77 8.69 -10.62 -8.69
C LYS A 77 9.55 -11.85 -8.98
N PHE A 78 9.78 -12.70 -7.98
CA PHE A 78 10.55 -13.93 -8.15
C PHE A 78 9.86 -14.91 -9.09
N TYR A 79 8.55 -15.08 -8.97
CA TYR A 79 7.76 -15.90 -9.89
C TYR A 79 7.79 -15.37 -11.33
N VAL A 80 7.68 -14.05 -11.53
CA VAL A 80 7.78 -13.43 -12.86
C VAL A 80 9.18 -13.64 -13.45
N PHE A 81 10.23 -13.45 -12.65
CA PHE A 81 11.61 -13.65 -13.07
C PHE A 81 11.90 -15.11 -13.44
N LEU A 82 11.46 -16.06 -12.62
CA LEU A 82 11.55 -17.49 -12.93
C LEU A 82 10.78 -17.84 -14.20
N LYS A 83 9.59 -17.27 -14.40
CA LYS A 83 8.80 -17.49 -15.62
C LYS A 83 9.50 -16.90 -16.85
N MET A 84 10.15 -15.75 -16.72
CA MET A 84 10.92 -15.13 -17.79
C MET A 84 12.11 -16.03 -18.18
N ILE A 85 12.90 -16.47 -17.19
CA ILE A 85 14.01 -17.41 -17.44
C ILE A 85 13.51 -18.73 -18.06
N SER A 86 12.41 -19.29 -17.56
CA SER A 86 11.83 -20.50 -18.15
C SER A 86 11.36 -20.29 -19.59
N ILE A 87 10.79 -19.13 -19.93
CA ILE A 87 10.43 -18.80 -21.31
C ILE A 87 11.72 -18.68 -22.16
N ASP A 88 12.73 -17.96 -21.68
CA ASP A 88 14.00 -17.78 -22.41
C ASP A 88 14.74 -19.11 -22.64
N ILE A 89 14.65 -20.09 -21.73
CA ILE A 89 15.20 -21.45 -21.90
C ILE A 89 14.36 -22.28 -22.89
N VAL A 90 13.03 -22.12 -22.91
CA VAL A 90 12.12 -22.91 -23.75
C VAL A 90 12.15 -22.45 -25.22
N TYR A 91 12.47 -21.18 -25.48
CA TYR A 91 12.54 -20.62 -26.83
C TYR A 91 13.98 -20.42 -27.36
N SER A 92 15.00 -20.95 -26.67
CA SER A 92 16.38 -21.06 -27.15
C SER A 92 16.71 -22.48 -27.60
#